data_AF-A0A662RVE9-F1
#
_entry.id   AF-A0A662RVE9-F1
#
_cell.length_a   1.000
_cell.length_b   1.000
_cell.length_c   1.000
_cell.angle_alpha   90.00
_cell.angle_beta   90.00
_cell.angle_gamma   90.00
#
_symmetry.space_group_name_H-M   'P 1'
#
loop_
_entity.id
_entity.type
_entity.pdbx_description
1 polymer ?
#
loop_
_entity_poly.entity_id
_entity_poly.type
_entity_poly.pdbx_seq_one_letter_code
_entity_poly.pdbx_strand_id
1 'polypeptide(L)'
;MRRTLLFFIPYFVFNMFDLITTKIALSSGAALCELNPFYRMLPFNEILKIISPFFLLALCVFLYRLSRTEESRRKIGVSSARCMLAISILFAAVTANNVCWLILSA
;
A
#
# COMPACT_ATOMS: atom_id res chain seq x y z
N MET A 1 -1.70 -4.65 -18.23
CA MET A 1 -2.48 -5.06 -17.04
C MET A 1 -1.88 -6.22 -16.25
N ARG A 2 -1.39 -7.29 -16.88
CA ARG A 2 -0.76 -8.43 -16.17
C ARG A 2 0.35 -8.01 -15.18
N ARG A 3 1.19 -7.04 -15.54
CA ARG A 3 2.24 -6.49 -14.66
C ARG A 3 1.69 -5.70 -13.45
N THR A 4 0.61 -4.96 -13.63
CA THR A 4 -0.04 -4.22 -12.54
C THR A 4 -0.61 -5.17 -11.48
N LEU A 5 -1.22 -6.27 -11.91
CA LEU A 5 -1.70 -7.33 -11.00
C LEU A 5 -0.55 -8.02 -10.27
N LEU A 6 0.58 -8.22 -10.94
CA LEU A 6 1.77 -8.81 -10.32
C LEU A 6 2.29 -7.94 -9.15
N PHE A 7 2.32 -6.62 -9.31
CA PHE A 7 2.74 -5.69 -8.25
C PHE A 7 1.63 -5.32 -7.26
N PHE A 8 0.37 -5.62 -7.57
CA PHE A 8 -0.74 -5.47 -6.64
C PHE A 8 -0.62 -6.44 -5.46
N ILE A 9 -0.25 -7.69 -5.71
CA ILE A 9 -0.10 -8.72 -4.66
C ILE A 9 0.90 -8.26 -3.56
N PRO A 10 2.16 -7.91 -3.86
CA PRO A 10 3.10 -7.48 -2.83
C PRO A 10 2.63 -6.21 -2.13
N TYR A 11 2.04 -5.24 -2.84
CA TYR A 11 1.44 -4.07 -2.20
C TYR A 11 0.34 -4.46 -1.20
N PHE A 12 -0.61 -5.30 -1.61
CA PHE A 12 -1.69 -5.76 -0.74
C PHE A 12 -1.14 -6.45 0.50
N VAL A 13 -0.17 -7.35 0.32
CA VAL A 13 0.49 -8.08 1.41
C VAL A 13 1.17 -7.12 2.38
N PHE A 14 2.04 -6.21 1.89
CA PHE A 14 2.72 -5.25 2.77
C PHE A 14 1.74 -4.30 3.46
N ASN A 15 0.68 -3.86 2.78
CA ASN A 15 -0.34 -3.02 3.41
C ASN A 15 -1.13 -3.76 4.51
N MET A 16 -1.38 -5.06 4.36
CA MET A 16 -1.99 -5.88 5.41
C MET A 16 -1.02 -6.18 6.56
N PHE A 17 0.26 -6.43 6.28
CA PHE A 17 1.27 -6.58 7.33
C PHE A 17 1.46 -5.29 8.11
N ASP A 18 1.51 -4.14 7.42
CA ASP A 18 1.52 -2.82 8.04
C ASP A 18 0.30 -2.66 8.95
N LEU A 19 -0.92 -2.97 8.49
CA LEU A 19 -2.13 -2.95 9.34
C LEU A 19 -1.97 -3.79 10.61
N ILE A 20 -1.52 -5.04 10.49
CA ILE A 20 -1.38 -5.95 11.63
C ILE A 20 -0.33 -5.42 12.62
N THR A 21 0.83 -5.03 12.12
CA THR A 21 1.94 -4.54 12.96
C THR A 21 1.57 -3.24 13.69
N THR A 22 0.90 -2.30 13.02
CA THR A 22 0.38 -1.10 13.69
C THR A 22 -0.63 -1.47 14.78
N LYS A 23 -1.55 -2.41 14.55
CA LYS A 23 -2.53 -2.82 15.57
C LYS A 23 -1.86 -3.44 16.80
N ILE A 24 -0.89 -4.32 16.59
CA ILE A 24 -0.14 -4.96 17.68
C ILE A 24 0.58 -3.88 18.49
N ALA A 25 1.27 -2.96 17.83
CA ALA A 25 2.04 -1.93 18.50
C ALA A 25 1.17 -0.90 19.25
N LEU A 26 0.00 -0.55 18.69
CA LEU A 26 -1.00 0.26 19.42
C LEU A 26 -1.55 -0.48 20.64
N SER A 27 -1.75 -1.80 20.56
CA SER A 27 -2.26 -2.60 21.69
C SER A 27 -1.22 -2.84 22.80
N SER A 28 0.07 -2.86 22.48
CA SER A 28 1.15 -3.03 23.44
C SER A 28 1.56 -1.74 24.14
N GLY A 29 0.93 -0.60 23.81
CA GLY A 29 1.29 0.71 24.36
C GLY A 29 2.66 1.21 23.93
N ALA A 30 3.26 0.61 22.89
CA ALA A 30 4.54 1.02 22.35
C ALA A 30 4.40 2.38 21.67
N ALA A 31 5.36 3.29 21.91
CA ALA A 31 5.44 4.57 21.23
C ALA A 31 5.86 4.34 19.77
N LEU A 32 4.90 4.13 18.88
CA LEU A 32 5.13 4.00 17.44
C LEU A 32 5.63 5.30 16.84
N CYS A 33 6.90 5.34 16.42
CA CYS A 33 7.36 6.34 15.46
C CYS A 33 7.06 5.82 14.05
N GLU A 34 5.78 5.89 13.67
CA GLU A 34 5.30 5.30 12.43
C GLU A 34 5.78 6.12 11.22
N LEU A 35 6.43 5.43 10.27
CA LEU A 35 6.92 6.03 9.03
C LEU A 35 5.82 6.23 7.99
N ASN A 36 4.62 5.72 8.25
CA ASN A 36 3.49 5.92 7.36
C ASN A 36 3.03 7.39 7.42
N PRO A 37 3.21 8.17 6.34
CA PRO A 37 2.90 9.60 6.35
C PRO A 37 1.41 9.87 6.56
N PHE A 38 0.54 8.91 6.24
CA PHE A 38 -0.90 9.08 6.39
C PHE A 38 -1.34 9.13 7.84
N TYR A 39 -0.64 8.44 8.76
CA TYR A 39 -0.98 8.49 10.19
C TYR A 39 -0.55 9.76 10.90
N ARG A 40 0.37 10.52 10.30
CA ARG A 40 0.68 11.87 10.77
C ARG A 40 -0.41 12.88 10.40
N MET A 41 -1.19 12.61 9.35
CA MET A 41 -2.22 13.52 8.83
C MET A 41 -3.64 13.10 9.21
N LEU A 42 -3.90 11.80 9.37
CA LEU A 42 -5.21 11.24 9.65
C LEU A 42 -5.11 10.21 10.79
N PRO A 43 -6.07 10.17 11.73
CA PRO A 43 -6.11 9.13 12.73
C PRO A 43 -6.19 7.75 12.08
N PHE A 44 -5.59 6.76 12.73
CA PHE A 44 -5.54 5.39 12.22
C PHE A 44 -6.94 4.87 11.88
N ASN A 45 -7.16 4.51 10.61
CA ASN A 45 -8.43 3.97 10.12
C ASN A 45 -8.20 2.63 9.42
N GLU A 46 -8.60 1.56 10.09
CA GLU A 46 -8.45 0.18 9.62
C GLU A 46 -9.19 -0.07 8.31
N ILE A 47 -10.40 0.48 8.20
CA ILE A 47 -11.27 0.29 7.04
C ILE A 47 -10.60 0.88 5.81
N LEU A 48 -10.03 2.09 5.93
CA LEU A 48 -9.29 2.71 4.82
C LEU A 48 -8.08 1.88 4.41
N LYS A 49 -7.32 1.31 5.35
CA LYS A 49 -6.20 0.43 5.01
C LYS A 49 -6.66 -0.81 4.26
N ILE A 50 -7.75 -1.46 4.67
CA ILE A 50 -8.28 -2.65 4.00
C ILE A 50 -8.78 -2.33 2.58
N ILE A 51 -9.49 -1.22 2.41
CA ILE A 51 -10.15 -0.90 1.13
C ILE A 51 -9.20 -0.19 0.15
N SER A 52 -8.17 0.53 0.63
CA SER A 52 -7.27 1.32 -0.23
C SER A 52 -6.63 0.54 -1.40
N PRO A 53 -6.20 -0.74 -1.25
CA PRO A 53 -5.63 -1.46 -2.37
C PRO A 53 -6.66 -1.75 -3.44
N PHE A 54 -7.88 -2.10 -3.04
CA PHE A 54 -8.97 -2.37 -3.97
C PHE A 54 -9.39 -1.11 -4.73
N PHE A 55 -9.46 0.04 -4.06
CA PHE A 55 -9.71 1.33 -4.72
C PHE A 55 -8.61 1.65 -5.74
N LEU A 56 -7.34 1.47 -5.38
CA LEU A 56 -6.22 1.75 -6.27
C LEU A 56 -6.22 0.83 -7.49
N LEU A 57 -6.52 -0.46 -7.29
CA LEU A 57 -6.65 -1.43 -8.38
C LEU A 57 -7.84 -1.07 -9.29
N ALA A 58 -8.99 -0.75 -8.71
CA ALA A 58 -10.18 -0.34 -9.45
C ALA A 58 -9.91 0.91 -10.29
N LEU A 59 -9.23 1.91 -9.73
CA LEU A 59 -8.81 3.12 -10.45
C LEU A 59 -7.90 2.77 -11.64
N CYS A 60 -6.92 1.90 -11.45
CA CYS A 60 -6.04 1.45 -12.54
C CYS A 60 -6.83 0.75 -13.66
N VAL A 61 -7.76 -0.13 -13.30
CA VAL A 61 -8.63 -0.83 -14.26
C VAL A 61 -9.55 0.14 -14.99
N PHE A 62 -10.14 1.07 -14.27
CA PHE A 62 -11.02 2.10 -14.82
C PHE A 62 -10.29 2.98 -15.84
N LEU A 63 -9.12 3.51 -15.48
CA LEU A 63 -8.27 4.30 -16.38
C LEU A 63 -7.87 3.50 -17.62
N TYR A 64 -7.49 2.23 -17.46
CA TYR A 64 -7.15 1.36 -18.58
C TYR A 64 -8.34 1.11 -19.52
N ARG A 65 -9.55 0.96 -18.98
CA ARG A 65 -10.79 0.74 -19.76
C ARG A 65 -11.26 2.00 -20.49
N LEU A 66 -11.14 3.18 -19.87
CA LEU A 66 -11.49 4.46 -20.49
C LEU A 66 -10.58 4.85 -21.65
N SER A 67 -9.35 4.34 -21.68
CA SER A 67 -8.41 4.57 -22.76
C SER A 67 -8.93 4.03 -24.10
N ARG A 68 -9.11 4.95 -25.05
CA ARG A 68 -9.66 4.67 -26.40
C ARG A 68 -8.63 4.13 -27.39
N THR A 69 -7.34 4.40 -27.18
CA THR A 69 -6.26 3.96 -28.08
C THR A 69 -5.36 2.93 -27.42
N GLU A 70 -4.84 1.97 -28.20
CA GLU A 70 -3.89 0.96 -27.72
C GLU A 70 -2.61 1.59 -27.15
N GLU A 71 -2.13 2.69 -27.74
CA GLU A 71 -0.97 3.41 -27.22
C GLU A 71 -1.23 4.01 -25.83
N SER A 72 -2.40 4.61 -25.61
CA SER A 72 -2.77 5.13 -24.29
C SER A 72 -2.94 4.01 -23.26
N ARG A 73 -3.56 2.88 -23.64
CA ARG A 73 -3.68 1.68 -22.79
C ARG A 73 -2.32 1.16 -22.36
N ARG A 74 -1.35 1.12 -23.28
CA ARG A 74 0.02 0.70 -23.00
C ARG A 74 0.70 1.67 -22.03
N LYS A 75 0.58 2.98 -22.25
CA LYS A 75 1.12 4.03 -21.37
C LYS A 75 0.55 3.92 -19.95
N ILE A 76 -0.78 3.81 -19.80
CA ILE A 76 -1.44 3.62 -18.50
C ILE A 76 -0.97 2.33 -17.85
N GLY A 77 -0.97 1.21 -18.58
CA GLY A 77 -0.55 -0.09 -18.02
C GLY A 77 0.88 -0.08 -17.49
N VAL A 78 1.82 0.60 -18.16
CA VAL A 78 3.21 0.76 -17.70
C VAL A 78 3.28 1.72 -16.51
N SER A 79 2.61 2.87 -16.58
CA SER A 79 2.58 3.86 -15.50
C SER A 79 1.99 3.27 -14.21
N SER A 80 0.81 2.67 -14.28
CA SER A 80 0.16 2.00 -13.15
C SER A 80 1.03 0.89 -12.55
N ALA A 81 1.73 0.10 -13.37
CA ALA A 81 2.64 -0.92 -12.86
C ALA A 81 3.83 -0.32 -12.10
N ARG A 82 4.43 0.78 -12.60
CA ARG A 82 5.51 1.50 -11.91
C ARG A 82 5.02 2.12 -10.60
N CYS A 83 3.82 2.71 -10.59
CA CYS A 83 3.21 3.25 -9.38
C CYS A 83 2.96 2.15 -8.34
N MET A 84 2.39 1.02 -8.74
CA MET A 84 2.17 -0.13 -7.84
C MET A 84 3.47 -0.65 -7.26
N LEU A 85 4.54 -0.72 -8.06
CA LEU A 85 5.87 -1.11 -7.59
C LEU A 85 6.42 -0.12 -6.55
N ALA A 86 6.36 1.19 -6.85
CA ALA A 86 6.83 2.23 -5.93
C ALA A 86 6.07 2.21 -4.60
N ILE A 87 4.74 2.04 -4.65
CA ILE A 87 3.89 1.93 -3.46
C ILE A 87 4.23 0.63 -2.70
N SER A 88 4.45 -0.49 -3.39
CA SER A 88 4.86 -1.74 -2.74
C SER A 88 6.17 -1.56 -1.97
N ILE A 89 7.16 -0.89 -2.57
CA ILE A 89 8.46 -0.63 -1.93
C ILE A 89 8.30 0.29 -0.71
N LEU A 90 7.48 1.33 -0.84
CA LEU A 90 7.19 2.24 0.28
C LEU A 90 6.55 1.48 1.45
N PHE A 91 5.53 0.67 1.19
CA PHE A 91 4.86 -0.13 2.21
C PHE A 91 5.76 -1.22 2.79
N ALA A 92 6.68 -1.78 2.01
CA ALA A 92 7.70 -2.68 2.54
C ALA A 92 8.60 -1.97 3.57
N ALA A 93 9.04 -0.74 3.28
CA ALA A 93 9.84 0.06 4.20
C ALA A 93 9.06 0.45 5.48
N VAL A 94 7.79 0.85 5.34
CA VAL A 94 6.90 1.14 6.47
C VAL A 94 6.73 -0.10 7.34
N THR A 95 6.43 -1.26 6.73
CA THR A 95 6.27 -2.53 7.44
C THR A 95 7.56 -2.90 8.19
N ALA A 96 8.72 -2.80 7.53
CA ALA A 96 10.01 -3.10 8.14
C ALA A 96 10.29 -2.19 9.36
N ASN A 97 9.96 -0.90 9.26
CA ASN A 97 10.07 0.03 10.39
C ASN A 97 9.16 -0.39 11.55
N ASN A 98 7.90 -0.69 11.28
CA ASN A 98 6.93 -1.07 12.31
C ASN A 98 7.32 -2.39 13.00
N VAL A 99 7.82 -3.37 12.24
CA VAL A 99 8.38 -4.62 12.79
C VAL A 99 9.61 -4.36 13.64
N CYS A 100 10.55 -3.52 13.18
CA CYS A 100 11.75 -3.17 13.95
C CYS A 100 11.39 -2.54 15.30
N TRP A 101 10.45 -1.60 15.31
CA TRP A 101 9.95 -0.99 16.53
C TRP A 101 9.27 -1.97 17.47
N LEU A 102 8.45 -2.88 16.93
CA LEU A 102 7.82 -3.94 17.72
C LEU A 102 8.87 -4.82 18.42
N ILE A 103 9.93 -5.21 17.70
CA ILE A 103 11.01 -6.03 18.26
C ILE A 103 11.79 -5.26 19.34
N LEU A 104 12.06 -3.98 19.13
CA LEU A 104 12.79 -3.14 20.10
C LEU A 104 11.96 -2.79 21.35
N SER A 105 10.63 -2.85 21.26
CA SER A 105 9.71 -2.49 22.35
C SER A 105 9.17 -3.70 23.13
N ALA A 106 9.53 -4.92 22.70
CA ALA A 106 9.17 -6.19 23.35
C ALA A 106 10.28 -6.64 24.31
#